data_AF-A0A553ZSH6-F1
#
_entry.id   AF-A0A553ZSH6-F1
#
_cell.length_a   1.000
_cell.length_b   1.000
_cell.length_c   1.000
_cell.angle_alpha   90.00
_cell.angle_beta   90.00
_cell.angle_gamma   90.00
#
_symmetry.space_group_name_H-M   'P 1'
#
loop_
_entity.id
_entity.type
_entity.pdbx_description
1 polymer ?
#
loop_
_entity_poly.entity_id
_entity_poly.type
_entity_poly.pdbx_seq_one_letter_code
_entity_poly.pdbx_strand_id
1 'polypeptide(L)'
;VLLDITCDSDGAIDHYIDGDGIATTMPMPEYDPENPPMLGFFMVGAYQEILGNMHNLFGDTEAVDVFVFPDGSVEVELSDEGDTVADM
;
A
#
# COMPACT_ATOMS: atom_id res chain seq x y z
N VAL A 1 10.65 -7.15 -9.24
CA VAL A 1 10.28 -7.41 -7.83
C VAL A 1 10.05 -6.08 -7.15
N LEU A 2 9.17 -6.04 -6.15
CA LEU A 2 8.84 -4.85 -5.36
C LEU A 2 9.69 -4.85 -4.08
N LEU A 3 10.22 -3.68 -3.79
CA LEU A 3 11.00 -3.35 -2.60
C LEU A 3 10.33 -2.13 -1.97
N ASP A 4 10.27 -2.07 -0.64
CA ASP A 4 9.90 -0.84 0.04
C ASP A 4 11.09 0.15 0.07
N ILE A 5 10.89 1.29 0.72
CA ILE A 5 11.88 2.38 0.83
C ILE A 5 12.66 2.34 2.14
N THR A 6 12.52 1.28 2.93
CA THR A 6 13.29 1.10 4.16
C THR A 6 14.75 0.77 3.82
N CYS A 7 15.62 0.87 4.82
CA CYS A 7 17.02 0.47 4.69
C CYS A 7 17.23 -1.03 4.96
N ASP A 8 16.17 -1.78 5.26
CA ASP A 8 16.24 -3.20 5.55
C ASP A 8 16.08 -4.00 4.25
N SER A 9 16.89 -5.05 4.09
CA SER A 9 16.75 -5.98 2.98
C SER A 9 15.51 -6.86 3.08
N ASP A 10 14.95 -7.00 4.28
CA ASP A 10 13.73 -7.77 4.52
C ASP A 10 12.46 -7.05 4.02
N GLY A 11 12.56 -5.76 3.66
CA GLY A 11 11.51 -4.94 3.05
C GLY A 11 11.21 -5.29 1.58
N ALA A 12 11.06 -6.59 1.28
CA ALA A 12 10.90 -7.12 -0.07
C ALA A 12 9.71 -8.08 -0.18
N ILE A 13 9.00 -8.04 -1.32
CA ILE A 13 7.94 -9.02 -1.61
C ILE A 13 8.53 -10.20 -2.39
N ASP A 14 8.52 -11.38 -1.77
CA ASP A 14 9.05 -12.62 -2.37
C ASP A 14 8.08 -13.31 -3.34
N HIS A 15 6.78 -13.12 -3.12
CA HIS A 15 5.72 -13.88 -3.77
C HIS A 15 4.60 -12.99 -4.28
N TYR A 16 4.15 -13.26 -5.50
CA TYR A 16 3.13 -12.49 -6.21
C TYR A 16 2.02 -13.45 -6.67
N ILE A 17 0.79 -12.96 -6.68
CA ILE A 17 -0.34 -13.70 -7.26
C ILE A 17 -0.38 -13.40 -8.76
N ASP A 18 -0.42 -14.46 -9.57
CA ASP A 18 -0.60 -14.44 -11.01
C ASP A 18 -1.73 -15.41 -11.41
N GLY A 19 -2.16 -15.39 -12.67
CA GLY A 19 -3.27 -16.21 -13.18
C GLY A 19 -3.10 -17.71 -12.97
N ASP A 20 -1.85 -18.19 -12.90
CA ASP A 20 -1.50 -19.60 -12.69
C ASP A 20 -1.11 -19.93 -11.22
N GLY A 21 -1.25 -18.98 -10.28
CA GLY A 21 -0.97 -19.19 -8.86
C GLY A 21 0.08 -18.24 -8.29
N ILE A 22 1.11 -18.78 -7.64
CA ILE A 22 2.16 -17.98 -6.99
C ILE A 22 3.40 -17.91 -7.89
N ALA A 23 3.86 -16.69 -8.17
CA ALA A 23 5.08 -16.41 -8.91
C ALA A 23 6.11 -15.69 -8.02
N THR A 24 7.38 -15.73 -8.42
CA THR A 24 8.48 -15.00 -7.75
C THR A 24 8.71 -13.61 -8.33
N THR A 25 7.96 -13.25 -9.37
CA THR A 25 7.97 -11.94 -10.02
C THR A 25 6.57 -11.59 -10.52
N MET A 26 6.27 -10.30 -10.65
CA MET A 26 4.99 -9.82 -11.19
C MET A 26 5.21 -9.13 -12.55
N PRO A 27 4.38 -9.43 -13.57
CA PRO A 27 4.33 -8.62 -14.79
C PRO A 27 3.96 -7.18 -14.45
N MET A 28 4.77 -6.23 -14.90
CA MET A 28 4.56 -4.81 -14.65
C MET A 28 4.55 -4.07 -15.99
N PRO A 29 3.67 -3.07 -16.20
CA PRO A 29 3.79 -2.13 -17.30
C PRO A 29 5.15 -1.43 -17.31
N GLU A 30 5.50 -0.80 -18.43
CA GLU A 30 6.70 0.03 -18.50
C GLU A 30 6.64 1.14 -17.43
N TYR A 31 7.76 1.33 -16.72
CA TYR A 31 7.86 2.31 -15.66
C TYR A 31 8.25 3.66 -16.25
N ASP A 32 7.32 4.62 -16.22
CA ASP A 32 7.57 6.01 -16.58
C ASP A 32 7.94 6.80 -15.31
N PRO A 33 9.19 7.28 -15.15
CA PRO A 33 9.59 8.05 -13.96
C PRO A 33 8.82 9.36 -13.78
N GLU A 34 8.31 9.95 -14.87
CA GLU A 34 7.53 11.20 -14.82
C GLU A 34 6.05 10.93 -14.47
N ASN A 35 5.60 9.69 -14.65
CA ASN A 35 4.25 9.25 -14.31
C ASN A 35 4.27 7.81 -13.76
N PRO A 36 4.81 7.62 -12.55
CA PRO A 36 4.99 6.29 -12.01
C PRO A 36 3.64 5.61 -11.79
N PRO A 37 3.49 4.34 -12.18
CA PRO A 37 2.24 3.61 -11.98
C PRO A 37 1.93 3.43 -10.49
N MET A 38 0.65 3.60 -10.13
CA MET A 38 0.18 3.30 -8.79
C MET A 38 0.11 1.79 -8.57
N LEU A 39 0.54 1.35 -7.40
CA LEU A 39 0.44 -0.03 -6.94
C LEU A 39 -0.64 -0.15 -5.87
N GLY A 40 -1.34 -1.28 -5.85
CA GLY A 40 -2.34 -1.61 -4.84
C GLY A 40 -2.02 -2.94 -4.19
N PHE A 41 -2.09 -2.98 -2.86
CA PHE A 41 -2.01 -4.19 -2.07
C PHE A 41 -3.41 -4.53 -1.57
N PHE A 42 -3.89 -5.73 -1.92
CA PHE A 42 -5.26 -6.16 -1.62
C PHE A 42 -5.27 -7.21 -0.51
N MET A 43 -6.44 -7.42 0.09
CA MET A 43 -6.64 -8.37 1.19
C MET A 43 -5.87 -8.01 2.47
N VAL A 44 -5.59 -6.72 2.69
CA VAL A 44 -4.87 -6.20 3.87
C VAL A 44 -5.80 -5.75 5.03
N GLY A 45 -7.12 -5.79 4.86
CA GLY A 45 -8.10 -5.29 5.85
C GLY A 45 -8.28 -6.14 7.11
N ALA A 46 -7.40 -7.13 7.36
CA ALA A 46 -7.41 -7.92 8.57
C ALA A 46 -5.99 -8.02 9.13
N TYR A 47 -5.82 -7.73 10.42
CA TYR A 47 -4.56 -7.74 11.19
C TYR A 47 -3.49 -6.72 10.78
N GLN A 48 -3.37 -6.35 9.50
CA GLN A 48 -2.22 -5.58 9.02
C GLN A 48 -2.10 -4.20 9.67
N GLU A 49 -3.24 -3.51 9.88
CA GLU A 49 -3.27 -2.20 10.53
C GLU A 49 -2.73 -2.27 11.96
N ILE A 50 -3.27 -3.16 12.80
CA ILE A 50 -2.92 -3.20 14.23
C ILE A 50 -1.55 -3.84 14.52
N LEU A 51 -0.99 -4.59 13.58
CA LEU A 51 0.32 -5.23 13.72
C LEU A 51 1.47 -4.41 13.13
N GLY A 52 1.17 -3.26 12.52
CA GLY A 52 2.16 -2.32 12.01
C GLY A 52 3.14 -1.85 13.09
N ASN A 53 4.32 -1.39 12.66
CA ASN A 53 5.30 -0.76 13.53
C ASN A 53 6.03 0.37 12.77
N MET A 54 6.79 1.19 13.50
CA MET A 54 7.46 2.37 12.97
C MET A 54 8.92 2.09 12.58
N HIS A 55 9.17 1.09 11.73
CA HIS A 55 10.52 0.81 11.24
C HIS A 55 11.03 2.02 10.43
N ASN A 56 12.27 2.46 10.71
CA ASN A 56 12.83 3.71 10.16
C ASN A 56 12.00 4.98 10.39
N LEU A 57 11.16 5.00 11.43
CA LEU A 57 10.26 6.11 11.73
C LEU A 57 9.28 6.41 10.58
N PHE A 58 8.98 5.41 9.74
CA PHE A 58 7.81 5.47 8.88
C PHE A 58 6.58 5.16 9.74
N GLY A 59 5.82 6.20 10.05
CA GLY A 59 4.59 6.12 10.84
C GLY A 59 3.40 5.62 10.04
N ASP A 60 2.23 5.85 10.61
CA ASP A 60 0.96 5.45 10.02
C ASP A 60 0.67 6.22 8.73
N THR A 61 0.02 5.54 7.78
CA THR A 61 -0.41 6.13 6.51
C THR A 61 -1.79 6.77 6.66
N GLU A 62 -2.08 7.79 5.85
CA GLU A 62 -3.42 8.34 5.71
C GLU A 62 -4.44 7.24 5.37
N ALA A 63 -5.51 7.15 6.17
CA ALA A 63 -6.60 6.19 5.96
C ALA A 63 -7.90 6.92 5.61
N VAL A 64 -8.59 6.46 4.56
CA VAL A 64 -9.85 7.04 4.11
C VAL A 64 -10.93 5.99 3.93
N ASP A 65 -12.15 6.35 4.29
CA ASP A 65 -13.34 5.56 4.01
C ASP A 65 -13.98 6.05 2.70
N VAL A 66 -14.23 5.12 1.77
CA VAL A 66 -14.80 5.43 0.45
C VAL A 66 -16.20 4.82 0.34
N PHE A 67 -17.21 5.67 0.21
CA PHE A 67 -18.61 5.29 0.07
C PHE A 67 -19.06 5.44 -1.39
N VAL A 68 -19.69 4.41 -1.94
CA VAL A 68 -20.26 4.42 -3.29
C VAL A 68 -21.77 4.26 -3.19
N PHE A 69 -22.51 5.26 -3.69
CA PHE A 69 -23.97 5.30 -3.58
C PHE A 69 -24.68 4.72 -4.82
N PRO A 70 -25.97 4.37 -4.72
CA PRO A 70 -26.72 3.78 -5.84
C PRO A 70 -26.84 4.68 -7.09
N ASP A 71 -26.69 6.00 -6.94
CA ASP A 71 -26.69 6.95 -8.05
C ASP A 71 -25.30 7.11 -8.72
N GLY A 72 -24.30 6.38 -8.23
CA GLY A 72 -22.92 6.41 -8.70
C GLY A 72 -22.09 7.55 -8.10
N SER A 73 -22.64 8.35 -7.19
CA SER A 73 -21.84 9.31 -6.44
C SER A 73 -20.86 8.60 -5.50
N VAL A 74 -19.69 9.21 -5.32
CA VAL A 74 -18.63 8.72 -4.44
C VAL A 74 -18.36 9.79 -3.40
N GLU A 75 -18.36 9.40 -2.14
CA GLU A 75 -17.95 10.22 -1.01
C GLU A 75 -16.69 9.62 -0.39
N VAL A 76 -15.75 10.48 -0.01
CA VAL A 76 -14.49 10.10 0.61
C VAL A 76 -14.41 10.84 1.94
N GLU A 77 -14.28 10.10 3.02
CA GLU A 77 -14.15 10.61 4.38
C GLU A 77 -12.76 10.26 4.92
N LEU A 78 -12.11 11.21 5.58
CA LEU A 78 -10.85 10.95 6.28
C LEU A 78 -11.16 10.13 7.53
N SER A 79 -10.59 8.93 7.61
CA SER A 79 -10.78 8.02 8.73
C SER A 79 -9.69 8.23 9.78
N ASP A 80 -8.43 8.34 9.33
CA ASP A 80 -7.27 8.61 10.18
C ASP A 80 -6.23 9.45 9.43
N GLU A 81 -5.59 10.38 10.15
CA GLU A 81 -4.55 11.25 9.59
C GLU A 81 -3.19 10.54 9.67
N GLY A 82 -2.45 10.53 8.56
CA GLY A 82 -1.11 9.96 8.54
C GLY A 82 -0.11 10.75 9.39
N ASP A 83 0.90 10.07 9.93
CA ASP A 83 1.88 10.72 10.81
C ASP A 83 2.82 11.66 10.04
N THR A 84 3.18 12.77 10.68
CA THR A 84 4.26 13.63 10.23
C THR A 84 5.57 13.31 10.95
N VAL A 85 6.69 13.87 10.46
CA VAL A 85 7.98 13.77 11.14
C VAL A 85 7.96 14.34 12.57
N ALA A 86 7.03 15.25 12.89
CA ALA A 86 6.91 15.82 14.22
C ALA A 86 6.17 14.90 15.21
N ASP A 87 5.41 13.93 14.70
CA ASP A 87 4.65 12.96 15.51
C ASP A 87 5.53 11.75 15.90
N MET A 88 6.65 11.57 15.20
CA MET A 88 7.71 10.59 15.46
C MET A 88 8.71 11.05 16.54
#